data_AF-A0A482Y4X1-F1
#
_entry.id   AF-A0A482Y4X1-F1
#
_cell.length_a   1.000
_cell.length_b   1.000
_cell.length_c   1.000
_cell.angle_alpha   90.00
_cell.angle_beta   90.00
_cell.angle_gamma   90.00
#
_symmetry.space_group_name_H-M   'P 1'
#
loop_
_entity.id
_entity.type
_entity.pdbx_description
1 polymer ?
#
loop_
_entity_poly.entity_id
_entity_poly.type
_entity_poly.pdbx_seq_one_letter_code
_entity_poly.pdbx_strand_id
1 'polypeptide(L)'
;MWGENTLSRRAILAGVSAATSSIVITEVAAQERDPTEYDRPLIIEKNGIETTFRDCSRVVIDSDHQSTITFISIGVGWTTPDNWVQNEEVDVENPELPFEYVVNCHLDEIGVENGAATIDYVNVWHDGADSPSHFPMPFGEWDCGEIRGQEVDPYVLENFC
;
A
#
# COMPACT_ATOMS: atom_id res chain seq x y z
N MET A 1 -6.85 15.51 30.67
CA MET A 1 -8.06 15.01 29.98
C MET A 1 -7.57 14.02 28.95
N TRP A 2 -8.11 12.80 28.94
CA TRP A 2 -7.77 11.82 27.93
C TRP A 2 -8.68 12.12 26.74
N GLY A 3 -8.10 12.60 25.64
CA GLY A 3 -8.83 12.74 24.38
C GLY A 3 -9.06 11.35 23.82
N GLU A 4 -10.30 11.03 23.49
CA GLU A 4 -10.63 9.80 22.79
C GLU A 4 -10.07 9.91 21.36
N ASN A 5 -8.96 9.21 21.08
CA ASN A 5 -8.42 9.08 19.73
C ASN A 5 -9.41 8.26 18.88
N THR A 6 -10.43 8.93 18.35
CA THR A 6 -11.24 8.40 17.26
C THR A 6 -10.38 8.34 16.01
N LEU A 7 -9.64 7.24 15.87
CA LEU A 7 -8.99 6.86 14.62
C LEU A 7 -10.00 6.98 13.48
N SER A 8 -9.65 7.75 12.46
CA SER A 8 -10.43 7.85 11.23
C SER A 8 -10.66 6.45 10.65
N ARG A 9 -11.90 6.16 10.23
CA ARG A 9 -12.24 4.87 9.61
C ARG A 9 -11.38 4.55 8.38
N ARG A 10 -10.82 5.59 7.71
CA ARG A 10 -9.86 5.44 6.60
C ARG A 10 -8.50 4.90 7.06
N ALA A 11 -7.98 5.39 8.19
CA ALA A 11 -6.77 4.86 8.81
C ALA A 11 -6.93 3.39 9.24
N ILE A 12 -8.11 3.02 9.73
CA ILE A 12 -8.41 1.62 10.08
C ILE A 12 -8.52 0.76 8.81
N LEU A 13 -9.11 1.24 7.72
CA LEU A 13 -9.23 0.46 6.47
C LEU A 13 -7.88 0.20 5.77
N ALA A 14 -6.94 1.16 5.83
CA ALA A 14 -5.56 0.97 5.34
C ALA A 14 -4.72 -0.01 6.18
N GLY A 15 -5.22 -0.43 7.35
CA GLY A 15 -4.71 -1.57 8.11
C GLY A 15 -5.52 -2.85 7.87
N VAL A 16 -6.84 -2.79 8.02
CA VAL A 16 -7.73 -3.97 8.12
C VAL A 16 -7.80 -4.86 6.86
N SER A 17 -7.27 -4.43 5.72
CA SER A 17 -7.23 -5.19 4.45
C SER A 17 -6.51 -6.55 4.50
N ALA A 18 -5.72 -6.83 5.55
CA ALA A 18 -5.17 -8.15 5.84
C ALA A 18 -6.22 -9.15 6.41
N ALA A 19 -7.24 -8.66 7.11
CA ALA A 19 -8.21 -9.48 7.83
C ALA A 19 -9.52 -9.68 7.04
N THR A 20 -9.62 -10.79 6.32
CA THR A 20 -10.93 -11.20 5.79
C THR A 20 -11.91 -11.52 6.93
N SER A 21 -12.99 -10.73 7.01
CA SER A 21 -14.27 -10.92 7.75
C SER A 21 -14.53 -9.97 8.93
N SER A 22 -15.52 -9.10 8.70
CA SER A 22 -16.59 -8.77 9.69
C SER A 22 -16.25 -7.90 10.91
N ILE A 23 -15.97 -6.61 10.70
CA ILE A 23 -16.24 -5.58 11.73
C ILE A 23 -17.05 -4.43 11.11
N VAL A 24 -18.24 -4.15 11.66
CA VAL A 24 -19.13 -3.05 11.25
C VAL A 24 -19.01 -1.90 12.26
N ILE A 25 -18.60 -0.72 11.81
CA ILE A 25 -18.54 0.53 12.61
C ILE A 25 -19.04 1.70 11.75
N THR A 26 -19.86 2.60 12.29
CA THR A 26 -20.50 3.73 11.55
C THR A 26 -20.55 5.00 12.41
N GLU A 27 -20.75 6.21 11.86
CA GLU A 27 -20.82 6.60 10.45
C GLU A 27 -19.42 6.94 9.86
N VAL A 28 -18.85 8.17 9.82
CA VAL A 28 -19.39 9.54 10.06
C VAL A 28 -18.73 10.52 9.07
N ALA A 29 -19.54 11.23 8.28
CA ALA A 29 -19.27 12.46 7.53
C ALA A 29 -17.84 12.77 7.00
N ALA A 30 -17.34 11.93 6.09
CA ALA A 30 -16.70 12.42 4.86
C ALA A 30 -17.61 12.02 3.67
N GLN A 31 -17.44 12.60 2.48
CA GLN A 31 -18.33 12.36 1.33
C GLN A 31 -18.61 10.86 1.12
N GLU A 32 -19.90 10.48 1.00
CA GLU A 32 -20.36 9.10 0.84
C GLU A 32 -19.90 8.47 -0.48
N ARG A 33 -18.64 8.02 -0.55
CA ARG A 33 -18.33 6.78 -1.27
C ARG A 33 -18.66 5.60 -0.38
N ASP A 34 -19.14 4.52 -0.98
CA ASP A 34 -19.40 3.27 -0.27
C ASP A 34 -18.05 2.75 0.28
N PRO A 35 -17.93 2.42 1.59
CA PRO A 35 -16.70 1.87 2.15
C PRO A 35 -16.16 0.65 1.38
N THR A 36 -17.04 -0.14 0.76
CA THR A 36 -16.67 -1.31 -0.08
C THR A 36 -16.12 -0.95 -1.47
N GLU A 37 -16.07 0.34 -1.83
CA GLU A 37 -15.34 0.81 -3.01
C GLU A 37 -13.85 0.98 -2.73
N TYR A 38 -13.44 1.17 -1.47
CA TYR A 38 -12.02 1.26 -1.09
C TYR A 38 -11.35 -0.12 -1.01
N ASP A 39 -12.11 -1.18 -0.70
CA ASP A 39 -11.61 -2.57 -0.58
C ASP A 39 -11.45 -3.32 -1.93
N ARG A 40 -11.79 -2.67 -3.06
CA ARG A 40 -11.71 -3.34 -4.38
C ARG A 40 -10.25 -3.40 -4.83
N PRO A 41 -9.71 -4.58 -5.18
CA PRO A 41 -8.39 -4.67 -5.78
C PRO A 41 -8.42 -4.06 -7.20
N LEU A 42 -7.43 -3.22 -7.53
CA LEU A 42 -7.17 -2.85 -8.92
C LEU A 42 -6.11 -3.77 -9.50
N ILE A 43 -6.43 -4.39 -10.63
CA ILE A 43 -5.55 -5.27 -11.38
C ILE A 43 -5.05 -4.54 -12.62
N ILE A 44 -3.73 -4.43 -12.77
CA ILE A 44 -3.06 -3.85 -13.93
C ILE A 44 -2.17 -4.92 -14.57
N GLU A 45 -2.53 -5.37 -15.77
CA GLU A 45 -1.72 -6.29 -16.56
C GLU A 45 -0.84 -5.52 -17.57
N LYS A 46 0.46 -5.81 -17.60
CA LYS A 46 1.43 -5.20 -18.53
C LYS A 46 2.60 -6.14 -18.76
N ASN A 47 2.93 -6.40 -20.03
CA ASN A 47 4.07 -7.22 -20.44
C ASN A 47 4.10 -8.65 -19.83
N GLY A 48 2.94 -9.26 -19.55
CA GLY A 48 2.85 -10.58 -18.93
C GLY A 48 2.99 -10.58 -17.40
N ILE A 49 3.06 -9.41 -16.77
CA ILE A 49 2.98 -9.21 -15.32
C ILE A 49 1.57 -8.74 -14.97
N GLU A 50 0.96 -9.36 -13.96
CA GLU A 50 -0.25 -8.88 -13.30
C GLU A 50 0.14 -8.22 -11.97
N THR A 51 -0.10 -6.92 -11.84
CA THR A 51 0.09 -6.20 -10.56
C THR A 51 -1.29 -5.88 -9.98
N THR A 52 -1.60 -6.46 -8.83
CA THR A 52 -2.83 -6.24 -8.07
C THR A 52 -2.55 -5.35 -6.87
N PHE A 53 -2.97 -4.08 -6.94
CA PHE A 53 -2.90 -3.14 -5.83
C PHE A 53 -4.14 -3.23 -4.94
N ARG A 54 -3.97 -2.96 -3.65
CA ARG A 54 -5.05 -2.87 -2.65
C ARG A 54 -4.76 -1.71 -1.68
N ASP A 55 -5.81 -0.94 -1.36
CA ASP A 55 -5.93 -0.06 -0.19
C ASP A 55 -4.73 0.84 0.17
N CYS A 56 -3.93 1.27 -0.81
CA CYS A 56 -2.70 2.05 -0.64
C CYS A 56 -1.53 1.36 0.09
N SER A 57 -1.77 0.26 0.81
CA SER A 57 -0.77 -0.40 1.66
C SER A 57 -0.17 -1.67 1.06
N ARG A 58 -0.84 -2.29 0.07
CA ARG A 58 -0.57 -3.68 -0.34
C ARG A 58 -0.51 -3.85 -1.85
N VAL A 59 0.41 -4.70 -2.32
CA VAL A 59 0.50 -5.11 -3.71
C VAL A 59 0.85 -6.60 -3.82
N VAL A 60 0.20 -7.27 -4.79
CA VAL A 60 0.54 -8.63 -5.21
C VAL A 60 1.03 -8.55 -6.66
N ILE A 61 2.16 -9.19 -6.95
CA ILE A 61 2.81 -9.19 -8.25
C ILE A 61 2.90 -10.66 -8.70
N ASP A 62 2.14 -10.99 -9.74
CA ASP A 62 2.18 -12.30 -10.39
C ASP A 62 2.63 -12.12 -11.85
N SER A 63 3.02 -13.21 -12.50
CA SER A 63 3.42 -13.18 -13.90
C SER A 63 3.06 -14.48 -14.59
N ASP A 64 2.80 -14.42 -15.89
CA ASP A 64 2.69 -15.64 -16.67
C ASP A 64 3.99 -16.46 -16.56
N HIS A 65 3.89 -17.79 -16.41
CA HIS A 65 5.04 -18.67 -16.12
C HIS A 65 6.14 -18.71 -17.22
N GLN A 66 6.07 -17.83 -18.22
CA GLN A 66 7.04 -17.63 -19.28
C GLN A 66 8.01 -16.47 -18.96
N SER A 67 7.65 -15.59 -18.03
CA SER A 67 8.34 -14.34 -17.73
C SER A 67 9.19 -14.45 -16.46
N THR A 68 10.52 -14.56 -16.60
CA THR A 68 11.43 -14.55 -15.45
C THR A 68 11.59 -13.13 -14.91
N ILE A 69 10.86 -12.81 -13.83
CA ILE A 69 11.11 -11.60 -13.03
C ILE A 69 12.43 -11.80 -12.26
N THR A 70 13.36 -10.87 -12.41
CA THR A 70 14.68 -10.91 -11.74
C THR A 70 14.80 -9.91 -10.60
N PHE A 71 14.00 -8.83 -10.64
CA PHE A 71 14.08 -7.75 -9.66
C PHE A 71 12.75 -6.98 -9.59
N ILE A 72 12.35 -6.62 -8.38
CA ILE A 72 11.20 -5.75 -8.08
C ILE A 72 11.71 -4.60 -7.21
N SER A 73 11.27 -3.38 -7.49
CA SER A 73 11.52 -2.21 -6.64
C SER A 73 10.19 -1.50 -6.36
N ILE A 74 9.89 -1.25 -5.09
CA ILE A 74 8.62 -0.71 -4.62
C ILE A 74 8.88 0.64 -3.98
N GLY A 75 8.35 1.71 -4.57
CA GLY A 75 8.39 3.03 -3.99
C GLY A 75 7.35 3.16 -2.88
N VAL A 76 7.79 3.43 -1.65
CA VAL A 76 6.94 3.64 -0.47
C VAL A 76 7.11 5.06 0.03
N GLY A 77 6.01 5.79 0.20
CA GLY A 77 5.98 7.18 0.64
C GLY A 77 5.18 7.40 1.93
N TRP A 78 5.71 8.23 2.83
CA TRP A 78 5.07 8.64 4.10
C TRP A 78 5.25 10.13 4.37
N THR A 79 4.49 10.69 5.33
CA THR A 79 4.59 12.09 5.74
C THR A 79 5.24 12.19 7.12
N THR A 80 6.24 13.05 7.26
CA THR A 80 6.87 13.36 8.55
C THR A 80 6.01 14.32 9.39
N PRO A 81 6.23 14.43 10.71
CA PRO A 81 5.49 15.37 11.58
C PRO A 81 5.52 16.84 11.11
N ASP A 82 6.58 17.23 10.41
CA ASP A 82 6.77 18.58 9.83
C ASP A 82 6.11 18.74 8.44
N ASN A 83 5.27 17.78 8.01
CA ASN A 83 4.58 17.73 6.71
C ASN A 83 5.49 17.60 5.47
N TRP A 84 6.69 17.04 5.62
CA TRP A 84 7.52 16.65 4.47
C TRP A 84 7.21 15.22 4.05
N VAL A 85 6.96 15.02 2.75
CA VAL A 85 6.88 13.68 2.15
C VAL A 85 8.28 13.10 2.04
N GLN A 86 8.49 11.95 2.68
CA GLN A 86 9.65 11.08 2.49
C GLN A 86 9.26 9.92 1.60
N ASN A 87 10.22 9.37 0.85
CA ASN A 87 10.03 8.15 0.07
C ASN A 87 11.28 7.27 0.17
N GLU A 88 11.07 5.96 0.12
CA GLU A 88 12.10 4.93 0.11
C GLU A 88 11.77 3.90 -1.00
N GLU A 89 12.80 3.23 -1.54
CA GLU A 89 12.64 2.13 -2.50
C GLU A 89 12.97 0.81 -1.79
N VAL A 90 12.01 -0.11 -1.77
CA VAL A 90 12.19 -1.47 -1.25
C VAL A 90 12.51 -2.40 -2.41
N ASP A 91 13.74 -2.92 -2.41
CA ASP A 91 14.35 -3.65 -3.51
C ASP A 91 14.41 -5.16 -3.22
N VAL A 92 13.90 -5.98 -4.14
CA VAL A 92 13.76 -7.43 -4.01
C VAL A 92 14.37 -8.14 -5.21
N GLU A 93 15.50 -8.81 -5.00
CA GLU A 93 16.17 -9.64 -6.01
C GLU A 93 15.59 -11.06 -6.07
N ASN A 94 15.39 -11.59 -7.29
CA ASN A 94 14.92 -12.94 -7.59
C ASN A 94 13.69 -13.39 -6.76
N PRO A 95 12.58 -12.62 -6.78
CA PRO A 95 11.40 -12.90 -5.98
C PRO A 95 10.75 -14.24 -6.35
N GLU A 96 10.26 -14.97 -5.35
CA GLU A 96 9.33 -16.08 -5.58
C GLU A 96 7.95 -15.53 -5.97
N LEU A 97 7.33 -16.11 -7.00
CA LEU A 97 6.03 -15.67 -7.53
C LEU A 97 4.88 -16.63 -7.17
N PRO A 98 3.67 -16.13 -6.87
CA PRO A 98 3.30 -14.72 -6.77
C PRO A 98 3.97 -14.05 -5.56
N PHE A 99 4.53 -12.87 -5.79
CA PHE A 99 5.16 -12.07 -4.75
C PHE A 99 4.13 -11.14 -4.11
N GLU A 100 4.20 -10.98 -2.79
CA GLU A 100 3.30 -10.10 -2.04
C GLU A 100 4.12 -9.16 -1.16
N TYR A 101 3.73 -7.88 -1.15
CA TYR A 101 4.29 -6.86 -0.28
C TYR A 101 3.18 -6.07 0.42
N VAL A 102 3.33 -5.90 1.73
CA VAL A 102 2.42 -5.17 2.61
C VAL A 102 3.24 -4.17 3.40
N VAL A 103 3.10 -2.88 3.11
CA VAL A 103 3.87 -1.77 3.73
C VAL A 103 3.81 -1.82 5.26
N ASN A 104 2.65 -2.18 5.81
CA ASN A 104 2.41 -2.24 7.26
C ASN A 104 3.35 -3.23 7.99
N CYS A 105 3.94 -4.19 7.28
CA CYS A 105 4.84 -5.21 7.82
C CYS A 105 6.32 -4.82 7.80
N HIS A 106 6.63 -3.60 7.34
CA HIS A 106 7.98 -3.06 7.20
C HIS A 106 8.08 -1.62 7.75
N LEU A 107 7.10 -1.16 8.55
CA LEU A 107 7.05 0.22 9.06
C LEU A 107 8.23 0.56 9.99
N ASP A 108 8.74 -0.44 10.71
CA ASP A 108 9.91 -0.35 11.57
C ASP A 108 11.21 -0.28 10.76
N GLU A 109 11.28 -1.00 9.64
CA GLU A 109 12.39 -0.94 8.68
C GLU A 109 12.45 0.42 7.96
N ILE A 110 11.30 0.97 7.57
CA ILE A 110 11.13 2.28 6.88
C ILE A 110 11.26 3.47 7.86
N GLY A 111 11.08 3.25 9.17
CA GLY A 111 11.21 4.30 10.19
C GLY A 111 10.07 5.32 10.20
N VAL A 112 8.83 4.85 10.03
CA VAL A 112 7.64 5.73 10.01
C VAL A 112 7.31 6.22 11.42
N GLU A 113 7.75 7.44 11.77
CA GLU A 113 7.55 7.99 13.12
C GLU A 113 6.09 8.40 13.44
N ASN A 114 5.30 8.78 12.43
CA ASN A 114 3.89 9.14 12.54
C ASN A 114 3.19 8.96 11.18
N GLY A 115 1.89 8.64 11.20
CA GLY A 115 1.05 8.55 10.01
C GLY A 115 1.09 7.19 9.32
N ALA A 116 0.54 7.14 8.11
CA ALA A 116 0.51 5.94 7.28
C ALA A 116 1.53 6.03 6.14
N ALA A 117 2.26 4.94 5.90
CA ALA A 117 3.05 4.77 4.68
C ALA A 117 2.18 4.12 3.58
N THR A 118 2.49 4.45 2.33
CA THR A 118 1.68 4.05 1.16
C THR A 118 2.57 3.71 -0.02
N ILE A 119 2.17 2.73 -0.83
CA ILE A 119 2.84 2.41 -2.09
C ILE A 119 2.56 3.52 -3.10
N ASP A 120 3.62 4.12 -3.66
CA ASP A 120 3.55 5.12 -4.73
C ASP A 120 3.74 4.52 -6.12
N TYR A 121 4.52 3.45 -6.24
CA TYR A 121 4.69 2.68 -7.48
C TYR A 121 5.34 1.31 -7.24
N VAL A 122 5.22 0.46 -8.24
CA VAL A 122 6.01 -0.76 -8.40
C VAL A 122 6.76 -0.71 -9.73
N ASN A 123 8.03 -1.07 -9.71
CA ASN A 123 8.83 -1.34 -10.90
C ASN A 123 9.19 -2.83 -10.92
N VAL A 124 9.00 -3.50 -12.05
CA VAL A 124 9.32 -4.92 -12.24
C VAL A 124 10.26 -5.09 -13.42
N TRP A 125 11.38 -5.79 -13.22
CA TRP A 125 12.36 -6.10 -14.26
C TRP A 125 12.33 -7.59 -14.59
N HIS A 126 12.50 -7.87 -15.88
CA HIS A 126 12.73 -9.21 -16.39
C HIS A 126 14.21 -9.42 -16.70
N ASP A 127 14.64 -10.68 -16.81
CA ASP A 127 15.96 -11.00 -17.34
C ASP A 127 16.18 -10.36 -18.73
N GLY A 128 17.32 -9.70 -18.92
CA GLY A 128 17.68 -9.02 -20.16
C GLY A 128 16.85 -7.75 -20.52
N ALA A 129 16.01 -7.23 -19.64
CA ALA A 129 15.25 -5.99 -19.90
C ALA A 129 16.05 -4.71 -19.60
N ASP A 130 16.18 -3.82 -20.58
CA ASP A 130 16.86 -2.50 -20.44
C ASP A 130 16.09 -1.50 -19.55
N SER A 131 14.83 -1.79 -19.19
CA SER A 131 13.95 -0.88 -18.44
C SER A 131 12.82 -1.63 -17.74
N PRO A 132 12.34 -1.17 -16.57
CA PRO A 132 11.24 -1.83 -15.86
C PRO A 132 9.88 -1.67 -16.54
N SER A 133 9.02 -2.66 -16.31
CA SER A 133 7.58 -2.47 -16.32
C SER A 133 7.20 -1.62 -15.10
N HIS A 134 7.07 -0.30 -15.29
CA HIS A 134 6.58 0.62 -14.26
C HIS A 134 5.05 0.56 -14.12
N PHE A 135 4.58 0.47 -12.88
CA PHE A 135 3.19 0.47 -12.42
C PHE A 135 3.01 1.58 -11.37
N PRO A 136 2.57 2.78 -11.76
CA PRO A 136 2.29 3.85 -10.80
C PRO A 136 1.03 3.53 -9.98
N MET A 137 0.98 4.00 -8.74
CA MET A 137 -0.23 3.85 -7.94
C MET A 137 -1.41 4.62 -8.58
N PRO A 138 -2.65 4.10 -8.57
CA PRO A 138 -3.78 4.73 -9.25
C PRO A 138 -4.23 6.03 -8.56
N PHE A 139 -3.74 7.17 -9.06
CA PHE A 139 -4.16 8.48 -8.60
C PHE A 139 -5.66 8.71 -8.84
N GLY A 140 -6.45 8.65 -7.77
CA GLY A 140 -7.89 8.96 -7.76
C GLY A 140 -8.83 7.80 -7.40
N GLU A 141 -8.33 6.57 -7.27
CA GLU A 141 -9.16 5.43 -6.82
C GLU A 141 -9.25 5.39 -5.29
N TRP A 142 -8.11 5.40 -4.59
CA TRP A 142 -8.04 5.25 -3.12
C TRP A 142 -7.58 6.49 -2.33
N ASP A 143 -7.20 7.58 -3.01
CA ASP A 143 -6.67 8.82 -2.41
C ASP A 143 -5.55 8.58 -1.36
N CYS A 144 -4.49 7.88 -1.80
CA CYS A 144 -3.34 7.55 -0.96
C CYS A 144 -2.63 8.79 -0.38
N GLY A 145 -2.77 9.97 -1.03
CA GLY A 145 -2.25 11.23 -0.51
C GLY A 145 -3.00 11.71 0.74
N GLU A 146 -4.32 11.56 0.78
CA GLU A 146 -5.09 11.85 2.02
C GLU A 146 -4.71 10.85 3.13
N ILE A 147 -4.60 9.56 2.82
CA ILE A 147 -4.23 8.51 3.78
C ILE A 147 -2.86 8.78 4.42
N ARG A 148 -1.86 9.13 3.60
CA ARG A 148 -0.50 9.49 4.03
C ARG A 148 -0.45 10.74 4.92
N GLY A 149 -1.45 11.61 4.83
CA GLY A 149 -1.57 12.83 5.64
C GLY A 149 -2.38 12.65 6.93
N GLN A 150 -2.91 11.47 7.23
CA GLN A 150 -3.64 11.25 8.49
C GLN A 150 -2.67 10.96 9.63
N GLU A 151 -2.91 11.56 10.80
CA GLU A 151 -2.20 11.19 12.04
C GLU A 151 -2.70 9.80 12.50
N VAL A 152 -1.89 8.79 12.21
CA VAL A 152 -2.11 7.38 12.58
C VAL A 152 -0.93 6.93 13.44
N ASP A 153 -1.22 6.15 14.48
CA ASP A 153 -0.21 5.49 15.29
C ASP A 153 0.31 4.25 14.52
N PRO A 154 1.60 4.20 14.12
CA PRO A 154 2.14 3.10 13.32
C PRO A 154 2.06 1.75 14.04
N TYR A 155 2.12 1.73 15.38
CA TYR A 155 1.97 0.48 16.16
C TYR A 155 0.56 -0.14 16.03
N VAL A 156 -0.44 0.62 15.60
CA VAL A 156 -1.77 0.07 15.27
C VAL A 156 -1.72 -0.67 13.92
N LEU A 157 -0.91 -0.20 12.97
CA LEU A 157 -0.78 -0.76 11.63
C LEU A 157 0.04 -2.07 11.59
N GLU A 158 1.07 -2.19 12.44
CA GLU A 158 1.86 -3.43 12.61
C GLU A 158 1.03 -4.70 12.91
N ASN A 159 -0.17 -4.54 13.49
CA ASN A 159 -1.07 -5.66 13.82
C ASN A 159 -1.82 -6.23 12.60
N PHE A 160 -1.56 -5.71 11.40
CA PHE A 160 -2.21 -6.12 10.16
C PHE A 160 -1.25 -6.81 9.17
N CYS A 161 -0.41 -7.67 9.76
CA CYS A 161 0.39 -8.70 9.12
C CYS A 161 -0.17 -10.09 9.50
#